data_AF-A0A7L8UKR7-F1
#
_entry.id   AF-A0A7L8UKR7-F1
#
_cell.length_a   1.000
_cell.length_b   1.000
_cell.length_c   1.000
_cell.angle_alpha   90.00
_cell.angle_beta   90.00
_cell.angle_gamma   90.00
#
_symmetry.space_group_name_H-M   'P 1'
#
loop_
_entity.id
_entity.type
_entity.pdbx_description
1 polymer ?
#
loop_
_entity_poly.entity_id
_entity_poly.type
_entity_poly.pdbx_seq_one_letter_code
_entity_poly.pdbx_strand_id
1 'polypeptide(L)' 'MIKINYKIQFALFVLCLFFIGLGIFETLDEGLKTGVALFWQISHFVPFVMSAIIFGNNIYTRRVENFKN' A
#
# COMPACT_ATOMS: atom_id res chain seq x y z
N MET A 1 10.56 0.94 -13.92
CA MET A 1 9.78 2.09 -13.41
C MET A 1 8.51 2.23 -14.21
N ILE A 2 7.35 2.21 -13.55
CA ILE A 2 6.07 2.50 -14.20
C ILE A 2 6.08 4.00 -14.56
N LYS A 3 5.93 4.34 -15.85
CA LYS A 3 5.87 5.72 -16.36
C LYS A 3 4.52 6.38 -16.02
N ILE A 4 4.24 6.57 -14.74
CA ILE A 4 3.09 7.36 -14.26
C ILE A 4 3.59 8.71 -13.73
N ASN A 5 2.74 9.74 -13.83
CA ASN A 5 2.99 11.05 -13.27
C ASN A 5 3.23 10.95 -11.74
N TYR A 6 4.28 11.59 -11.23
CA TYR A 6 4.64 11.53 -9.81
C TYR A 6 3.50 11.94 -8.87
N LYS A 7 2.71 12.96 -9.25
CA LYS A 7 1.55 13.40 -8.47
C LYS A 7 0.48 12.32 -8.37
N ILE A 8 0.25 11.59 -9.46
CA ILE A 8 -0.71 10.47 -9.51
C ILE A 8 -0.17 9.29 -8.70
N GLN A 9 1.13 8.97 -8.80
CA GLN A 9 1.74 7.94 -7.96
C GLN A 9 1.60 8.25 -6.46
N PHE A 10 1.78 9.51 -6.06
CA PHE A 10 1.57 9.94 -4.69
C PHE A 10 0.11 9.79 -4.26
N ALA A 11 -0.85 10.18 -5.09
CA ALA A 11 -2.27 9.98 -4.79
C ALA A 11 -2.62 8.50 -4.63
N LEU A 12 -2.12 7.64 -5.54
CA LEU A 12 -2.30 6.18 -5.46
C LEU A 12 -1.64 5.59 -4.21
N PHE A 13 -0.47 6.09 -3.81
CA PHE A 13 0.20 5.70 -2.58
C PHE A 13 -0.65 6.03 -1.34
N VAL A 14 -1.19 7.25 -1.25
CA VAL A 14 -2.08 7.64 -0.14
C VAL A 14 -3.34 6.79 -0.11
N LEU A 15 -3.94 6.49 -1.28
CA LEU A 15 -5.08 5.59 -1.37
C LEU A 15 -4.74 4.18 -0.85
N CYS A 16 -3.57 3.62 -1.21
CA CYS A 16 -3.14 2.32 -0.69
C CYS A 16 -3.03 2.34 0.84
N LEU A 17 -2.43 3.38 1.42
CA LEU A 17 -2.32 3.52 2.88
C LEU A 17 -3.68 3.60 3.56
N PHE A 18 -4.65 4.30 2.95
CA PHE A 18 -6.01 4.39 3.45
C PHE A 18 -6.69 3.02 3.52
N PHE A 19 -6.63 2.23 2.44
CA PHE A 19 -7.22 0.88 2.43
C PHE A 19 -6.51 -0.10 3.36
N ILE A 20 -5.19 0.01 3.53
CA ILE A 20 -4.46 -0.76 4.55
C ILE A 20 -4.98 -0.41 5.95
N GLY A 21 -5.16 0.88 6.24
CA GLY A 21 -5.72 1.34 7.50
C GLY A 21 -7.13 0.79 7.76
N LEU A 22 -7.99 0.82 6.74
CA LEU A 22 -9.32 0.21 6.82
C LEU A 22 -9.27 -1.30 7.07
N GLY A 23 -8.42 -2.03 6.33
CA GLY A 23 -8.28 -3.48 6.51
C GLY A 23 -7.75 -3.85 7.91
N ILE A 24 -6.84 -3.06 8.47
CA ILE A 24 -6.37 -3.24 9.85
C ILE A 24 -7.49 -2.95 10.84
N PHE A 25 -8.24 -1.85 10.65
CA PHE A 25 -9.34 -1.48 11.52
C PHE A 25 -10.43 -2.56 11.55
N GLU A 26 -10.85 -3.04 10.38
CA GLU A 26 -11.81 -4.13 10.23
C GLU A 26 -11.28 -5.44 10.86
N THR A 27 -9.98 -5.74 10.70
CA THR A 27 -9.37 -6.91 11.34
C THR A 27 -9.35 -6.81 12.88
N LEU A 28 -9.16 -5.61 13.42
CA LEU A 28 -9.21 -5.35 14.86
C LEU A 28 -10.64 -5.44 15.41
N ASP A 29 -11.63 -4.96 14.65
CA ASP A 29 -13.05 -4.96 15.03
C ASP A 29 -13.66 -6.37 14.98
N GLU A 30 -13.44 -7.12 13.88
CA GLU A 30 -13.91 -8.51 13.74
C GLU A 30 -13.13 -9.51 14.61
N GLY A 31 -11.96 -9.11 15.10
CA GLY A 31 -11.00 -9.98 15.76
C GLY A 31 -10.21 -10.86 14.78
N LEU A 32 -9.08 -11.39 15.26
CA LEU A 32 -8.19 -12.20 14.45
C LEU A 32 -8.77 -13.61 14.26
N LYS A 33 -9.14 -13.95 13.02
CA LYS A 33 -9.59 -15.31 12.67
C LYS A 33 -8.40 -16.29 12.69
N THR A 34 -8.67 -17.59 12.60
CA THR A 34 -7.64 -18.64 12.62
C THR A 34 -7.66 -19.49 11.35
N GLY A 35 -6.53 -20.14 11.03
CA GLY A 35 -6.39 -21.05 9.89
C GLY A 35 -6.68 -20.38 8.54
N VAL A 36 -7.49 -21.03 7.71
CA VAL A 36 -7.82 -20.54 6.35
C VAL A 36 -8.57 -19.21 6.40
N ALA A 37 -9.36 -18.95 7.45
CA ALA A 37 -10.10 -17.71 7.61
C ALA A 37 -9.18 -16.50 7.88
N LEU A 38 -8.05 -16.71 8.58
CA LEU A 38 -7.01 -15.69 8.74
C LEU A 38 -6.44 -15.28 7.38
N PHE A 39 -6.13 -16.26 6.52
CA PHE A 39 -5.60 -16.00 5.19
C PHE A 39 -6.56 -15.16 4.35
N TRP A 40 -7.87 -15.49 4.37
CA TRP A 40 -8.89 -14.71 3.67
C TRP A 40 -9.06 -13.28 4.21
N GLN A 41 -8.97 -13.12 5.54
CA GLN A 41 -9.05 -11.80 6.17
C GLN A 41 -7.86 -10.91 5.77
N ILE A 42 -6.65 -11.48 5.75
CA ILE A 42 -5.43 -10.74 5.42
C ILE A 42 -5.29 -10.50 3.92
N SER A 43 -5.69 -11.48 3.09
CA SER A 43 -5.48 -11.43 1.64
C SER A 43 -6.17 -10.24 0.97
N HIS A 44 -7.26 -9.73 1.53
CA HIS A 44 -7.96 -8.56 1.01
C HIS A 44 -7.11 -7.29 1.01
N PHE A 45 -6.23 -7.08 2.00
CA PHE A 45 -5.42 -5.86 2.06
C PHE A 45 -3.97 -6.04 1.56
N VAL A 46 -3.51 -7.27 1.31
CA VAL A 46 -2.17 -7.57 0.76
C VAL A 46 -1.86 -6.86 -0.57
N PRO A 47 -2.78 -6.78 -1.56
CA PRO A 47 -2.54 -6.06 -2.80
C PRO A 47 -2.23 -4.58 -2.58
N PHE A 48 -2.86 -3.95 -1.58
CA PHE A 48 -2.61 -2.56 -1.22
C PHE A 48 -1.27 -2.39 -0.53
N VAL A 49 -0.84 -3.34 0.32
CA VAL A 49 0.51 -3.35 0.91
C VAL A 49 1.58 -3.43 -0.18
N MET A 50 1.46 -4.39 -1.11
CA MET A 50 2.41 -4.54 -2.22
C MET A 50 2.43 -3.28 -3.10
N SER A 51 1.25 -2.72 -3.40
CA SER A 51 1.14 -1.48 -4.19
C SER A 51 1.76 -0.28 -3.46
N ALA A 52 1.55 -0.16 -2.14
CA ALA A 52 2.14 0.90 -1.32
C ALA A 52 3.67 0.82 -1.34
N ILE A 53 4.25 -0.38 -1.25
CA ILE A 53 5.71 -0.58 -1.36
C ILE A 53 6.22 -0.13 -2.72
N ILE A 54 5.56 -0.54 -3.81
CA ILE A 54 5.96 -0.18 -5.17
C ILE A 54 5.86 1.34 -5.41
N PHE A 55 4.74 1.96 -5.03
CA PHE A 55 4.55 3.39 -5.20
C PHE A 55 5.49 4.20 -4.29
N GLY A 56 5.66 3.79 -3.04
CA GLY A 56 6.59 4.40 -2.10
C GLY A 56 8.04 4.35 -2.61
N ASN A 57 8.50 3.19 -3.10
CA ASN A 57 9.84 3.06 -3.65
C ASN A 57 10.05 3.90 -4.93
N ASN A 58 9.04 3.95 -5.81
CA ASN A 58 9.09 4.81 -7.00
C ASN A 58 9.15 6.30 -6.62
N ILE A 59 8.36 6.72 -5.64
CA ILE A 59 8.36 8.10 -5.13
C ILE A 59 9.71 8.45 -4.51
N TYR A 60 10.26 7.56 -3.66
CA TYR A 60 11.56 7.74 -3.02
C TYR A 60 12.69 7.82 -4.04
N THR A 61 12.75 6.89 -4.99
CA THR A 61 13.79 6.85 -6.03
C THR A 61 13.77 8.14 -6.86
N ARG A 62 12.60 8.59 -7.29
CA ARG A 62 12.44 9.81 -8.08
C ARG A 62 12.81 11.07 -7.28
N ARG A 63 12.55 11.07 -5.97
CA ARG A 63 13.02 12.13 -5.06
C ARG A 63 14.54 12.17 -5.00
N VAL A 64 15.20 11.02 -4.83
CA VAL A 64 16.67 10.92 -4.80
C VAL A 64 17.30 11.38 -6.12
N GLU A 65 16.73 10.98 -7.27
CA GLU A 65 17.17 11.45 -8.60
C GLU A 65 17.09 12.98 -8.73
N ASN A 66 16.00 13.59 -8.25
CA ASN A 66 15.84 15.06 -8.27
C ASN A 66 16.81 15.81 -7.36
N PHE A 67 17.40 15.17 -6.33
CA PHE A 67 18.42 15.79 -5.47
C PHE A 67 19.85 15.61 -6.00
N LYS A 68 20.05 14.70 -6.96
CA LYS A 68 21.36 14.38 -7.52
C LYS A 68 21.68 15.20 -8.79
N ASN A 69 20.66 15.82 -9.39
CA ASN A 69 20.76 16.81 -10.47
C ASN A 69 20.73 18.23 -9.91
#